data_AF-A0A7D7LA11-F1
#
_entry.id   AF-A0A7D7LA11-F1
#
_cell.length_a   1.000
_cell.length_b   1.000
_cell.length_c   1.000
_cell.angle_alpha   90.00
_cell.angle_beta   90.00
_cell.angle_gamma   90.00
#
_symmetry.space_group_name_H-M   'P 1'
#
loop_
_entity.id
_entity.type
_entity.pdbx_description
1 polymer ?
#
loop_
_entity_poly.entity_id
_entity_poly.type
_entity_poly.pdbx_seq_one_letter_code
_entity_poly.pdbx_strand_id
1 'polypeptide(L)'
;MKSQVCILVSNGILSSSNQAHFRQWLLKDMALLIASIQLPTENFQVECGLGIITSFLILQRKGGDLPVPEDYSIFMAVADKIGFDSRGRRLFRSITNGQQTQEIDSDLPLIIEKFKKFLKEVWQNNVEK
;
A
#
# COMPACT_ATOMS: atom_id res chain seq x y z
N MET A 1 5.27 -23.55 -1.17
CA MET A 1 5.75 -22.19 -1.53
C MET A 1 4.75 -21.17 -1.01
N LYS A 2 5.14 -20.27 -0.09
CA LYS A 2 4.32 -19.11 0.30
C LYS A 2 4.46 -18.06 -0.82
N SER A 3 3.47 -17.96 -1.72
CA SER A 3 3.48 -17.03 -2.85
C SER A 3 2.83 -15.71 -2.47
N GLN A 4 3.56 -14.61 -2.63
CA GLN A 4 3.07 -13.25 -2.38
C GLN A 4 2.95 -12.49 -3.70
N VAL A 5 1.94 -11.63 -3.81
CA VAL A 5 1.71 -10.75 -4.96
C VAL A 5 1.44 -9.33 -4.49
N CYS A 6 1.95 -8.36 -5.24
CA CYS A 6 1.57 -6.96 -5.09
C CYS A 6 0.68 -6.59 -6.28
N ILE A 7 -0.51 -6.07 -6.00
CA ILE A 7 -1.43 -5.57 -7.03
C ILE A 7 -1.71 -4.10 -6.79
N LEU A 8 -1.91 -3.36 -7.86
CA LEU A 8 -2.37 -1.98 -7.82
C LEU A 8 -3.87 -1.96 -8.14
N VAL A 9 -4.67 -1.34 -7.28
CA VAL A 9 -6.13 -1.26 -7.44
C VAL A 9 -6.62 0.16 -7.25
N SER A 10 -7.76 0.50 -7.88
CA SER A 10 -8.44 1.76 -7.60
C SER A 10 -9.08 1.72 -6.21
N ASN A 11 -9.07 2.86 -5.52
CA ASN A 11 -9.63 2.93 -4.17
C ASN A 11 -11.16 2.73 -4.17
N GLY A 12 -11.83 2.91 -5.31
CA GLY A 12 -13.26 2.64 -5.45
C GLY A 12 -13.63 1.18 -5.18
N ILE A 13 -12.78 0.22 -5.55
CA ILE A 13 -12.98 -1.21 -5.21
C ILE A 13 -12.85 -1.43 -3.69
N LEU A 14 -12.02 -0.63 -3.02
CA LEU A 14 -11.75 -0.75 -1.60
C LEU A 14 -12.81 -0.08 -0.71
N SER A 15 -13.39 1.03 -1.15
CA SER A 15 -14.30 1.84 -0.33
C SER A 15 -15.78 1.66 -0.65
N SER A 16 -16.13 1.31 -1.90
CA SER A 16 -17.53 1.26 -2.32
C SER A 16 -18.28 0.07 -1.68
N SER A 17 -19.50 0.33 -1.20
CA SER A 17 -20.44 -0.71 -0.76
C SER A 17 -20.91 -1.59 -1.91
N ASN A 18 -21.10 -1.02 -3.11
CA ASN A 18 -21.49 -1.77 -4.32
C ASN A 18 -20.45 -2.84 -4.71
N GLN A 19 -19.19 -2.63 -4.31
CA GLN A 19 -18.07 -3.55 -4.57
C GLN A 19 -17.66 -4.38 -3.35
N ALA A 20 -18.48 -4.41 -2.29
CA ALA A 20 -18.16 -5.15 -1.07
C ALA A 20 -17.94 -6.65 -1.31
N HIS A 21 -18.65 -7.23 -2.28
CA HIS A 21 -18.53 -8.65 -2.66
C HIS A 21 -17.08 -9.00 -3.07
N PHE A 22 -16.37 -8.11 -3.76
CA PHE A 22 -14.98 -8.34 -4.17
C PHE A 22 -14.05 -8.43 -2.96
N ARG A 23 -14.21 -7.55 -1.98
CA ARG A 23 -13.41 -7.59 -0.73
C ARG A 23 -13.71 -8.84 0.08
N GLN A 24 -14.98 -9.22 0.18
CA GLN A 24 -15.38 -10.44 0.87
C GLN A 24 -14.75 -11.66 0.21
N TRP A 25 -14.89 -11.81 -1.11
CA TRP A 25 -14.28 -12.89 -1.86
C TRP A 25 -12.75 -12.92 -1.72
N LEU A 26 -12.09 -11.77 -1.86
CA LEU A 26 -10.64 -11.68 -1.74
C LEU A 26 -10.15 -12.15 -0.37
N LEU A 27 -10.75 -11.64 0.71
CA LEU A 27 -10.30 -11.90 2.08
C LEU A 27 -10.79 -13.26 2.62
N LYS A 28 -11.98 -13.73 2.21
CA LYS A 28 -12.54 -15.01 2.68
C LYS A 28 -12.04 -16.20 1.88
N ASP A 29 -11.87 -16.07 0.56
CA ASP A 29 -11.65 -17.23 -0.31
C ASP A 29 -10.25 -17.26 -0.93
N MET A 30 -9.64 -16.10 -1.23
CA MET A 30 -8.47 -16.06 -2.11
C MET A 30 -7.12 -15.86 -1.40
N ALA A 31 -7.02 -14.86 -0.54
CA ALA A 31 -5.73 -14.40 -0.01
C ALA A 31 -5.84 -13.79 1.38
N LEU A 32 -4.71 -13.74 2.09
CA LEU A 32 -4.53 -12.89 3.26
C LEU A 32 -3.96 -11.54 2.80
N LEU A 33 -4.47 -10.45 3.37
CA LEU A 33 -4.03 -9.10 3.07
C LEU A 33 -2.89 -8.69 4.00
N ILE A 34 -1.67 -8.67 3.47
CA ILE A 34 -0.47 -8.29 4.24
C ILE A 34 -0.42 -6.78 4.44
N ALA A 35 -0.68 -6.02 3.37
CA ALA A 35 -0.59 -4.57 3.40
C ALA A 35 -1.56 -3.88 2.44
N SER A 36 -2.02 -2.70 2.83
CA SER A 36 -2.75 -1.75 1.99
C SER A 36 -2.07 -0.38 2.07
N ILE A 37 -1.46 0.06 0.97
CA ILE A 37 -0.70 1.32 0.91
C ILE A 37 -1.34 2.22 -0.13
N GLN A 38 -2.00 3.29 0.31
CA GLN A 38 -2.65 4.26 -0.56
C GLN A 38 -1.62 5.25 -1.13
N LEU A 39 -1.75 5.54 -2.43
CA LEU A 39 -0.96 6.54 -3.14
C LEU A 39 -1.79 7.83 -3.34
N PRO A 40 -1.12 8.99 -3.46
CA PRO A 40 -1.79 10.25 -3.79
C PRO A 40 -2.20 10.26 -5.27
N THR A 41 -3.13 11.16 -5.62
CA THR A 41 -3.71 11.28 -6.98
C THR A 41 -2.66 11.58 -8.06
N GLU A 42 -1.60 12.27 -7.66
CA GLU A 42 -0.48 12.71 -8.47
C GLU A 42 0.18 11.54 -9.20
N ASN A 43 0.15 10.34 -8.61
CA ASN A 43 0.81 9.14 -9.14
C ASN A 43 0.37 8.79 -10.57
N PHE A 44 -0.92 8.97 -10.90
CA PHE A 44 -1.46 8.70 -12.24
C PHE A 44 -1.85 9.96 -13.00
N GLN A 45 -1.74 11.13 -12.36
CA GLN A 45 -2.09 12.38 -13.00
C GLN A 45 -1.03 12.81 -14.03
N VAL A 46 0.26 12.60 -13.72
CA VAL A 46 1.36 13.08 -14.58
C VAL A 46 1.45 12.29 -15.88
N GLU A 47 1.52 10.96 -15.78
CA GLU A 47 1.74 10.09 -16.94
C GLU A 47 0.43 9.67 -17.64
N CYS A 48 -0.67 9.58 -16.91
CA CYS A 48 -1.94 9.09 -17.46
C CYS A 48 -3.02 10.16 -17.57
N GLY A 49 -2.81 11.36 -17.01
CA GLY A 49 -3.85 12.41 -16.98
C GLY A 49 -5.06 12.06 -16.12
N LEU A 50 -4.96 11.05 -15.24
CA LEU A 50 -6.06 10.53 -14.45
C LEU A 50 -5.92 10.94 -12.97
N GLY A 51 -6.89 11.69 -12.46
CA GLY A 51 -7.01 12.01 -11.04
C GLY A 51 -7.66 10.88 -10.24
N ILE A 52 -7.00 9.73 -10.16
CA ILE A 52 -7.50 8.55 -9.43
C ILE A 52 -6.66 8.27 -8.18
N ILE A 53 -7.33 7.90 -7.09
CA ILE A 53 -6.67 7.36 -5.91
C ILE A 53 -6.55 5.85 -6.08
N THR A 54 -5.34 5.34 -5.88
CA THR A 54 -5.02 3.92 -6.01
C THR A 54 -4.25 3.43 -4.80
N SER A 55 -4.32 2.13 -4.54
CA SER A 55 -3.59 1.51 -3.44
C SER A 55 -2.84 0.27 -3.94
N PHE A 56 -1.62 0.08 -3.41
CA PHE A 56 -0.96 -1.22 -3.48
C PHE A 56 -1.56 -2.14 -2.42
N LEU A 57 -2.03 -3.30 -2.85
CA LEU A 57 -2.35 -4.41 -1.96
C LEU A 57 -1.25 -5.46 -2.07
N ILE A 58 -0.69 -5.84 -0.94
CA ILE A 58 0.24 -6.96 -0.84
C ILE A 58 -0.52 -8.13 -0.25
N LEU A 59 -0.57 -9.23 -0.99
CA LEU A 59 -1.44 -10.37 -0.72
C LEU A 59 -0.60 -11.65 -0.64
N GLN A 60 -0.97 -12.55 0.28
CA GLN A 60 -0.46 -13.92 0.29
C GLN A 60 -1.56 -14.87 -0.15
N ARG A 61 -1.34 -15.59 -1.26
CA ARG A 61 -2.32 -16.57 -1.75
C ARG A 61 -2.54 -17.67 -0.71
N LYS A 62 -3.79 -18.05 -0.48
CA LYS A 62 -4.11 -19.23 0.33
C LYS A 62 -3.71 -20.49 -0.43
N GLY A 63 -3.12 -21.45 0.28
CA GLY A 63 -2.85 -22.78 -0.25
C GLY A 63 -3.84 -23.77 0.35
N GLY A 64 -4.88 -24.15 -0.39
CA GLY A 64 -5.93 -25.07 0.11
C GLY A 64 -6.84 -24.44 1.17
N ASP A 65 -7.48 -25.28 2.00
CA ASP A 65 -8.43 -24.91 3.07
C ASP A 65 -7.76 -24.29 4.30
N LEU A 66 -6.74 -23.45 4.12
CA LEU A 66 -6.12 -22.74 5.23
C LEU A 66 -7.16 -21.79 5.86
N PRO A 67 -7.48 -21.96 7.16
CA PRO A 67 -8.43 -21.08 7.83
C PRO A 67 -7.87 -19.66 7.86
N VAL A 68 -8.73 -18.69 7.58
CA VAL A 68 -8.41 -17.27 7.79
C VAL A 68 -8.34 -17.07 9.30
N PRO A 69 -7.23 -16.57 9.86
CA PRO A 69 -7.22 -16.15 11.25
C PRO A 69 -8.33 -15.11 11.44
N GLU A 70 -9.21 -15.30 12.42
CA GLU A 70 -10.33 -14.38 12.67
C GLU A 70 -9.82 -12.95 12.92
N ASP A 71 -8.66 -12.83 13.59
CA ASP A 71 -7.95 -11.57 13.80
C ASP A 71 -6.48 -11.71 13.39
N TYR A 72 -6.02 -10.87 12.47
CA TYR A 72 -4.61 -10.72 12.14
C TYR A 72 -4.28 -9.27 11.79
N SER A 73 -3.03 -8.87 12.03
CA SER A 73 -2.58 -7.51 11.74
C SER A 73 -2.36 -7.30 10.23
N ILE A 74 -2.78 -6.14 9.74
CA ILE A 74 -2.57 -5.68 8.37
C ILE A 74 -1.76 -4.39 8.42
N PHE A 75 -0.71 -4.28 7.59
CA PHE A 75 0.02 -3.02 7.47
C PHE A 75 -0.78 -2.01 6.65
N MET A 76 -1.05 -0.84 7.20
CA MET A 76 -1.73 0.24 6.48
C MET A 76 -0.88 1.50 6.45
N ALA A 77 -0.82 2.14 5.29
CA ALA A 77 -0.17 3.43 5.11
C ALA A 77 -0.89 4.27 4.05
N VAL A 78 -0.76 5.58 4.18
CA VAL A 78 -1.14 6.56 3.15
C VAL A 78 0.11 7.37 2.87
N ALA A 79 0.53 7.41 1.61
CA ALA A 79 1.57 8.32 1.16
C ALA A 79 0.92 9.65 0.78
N ASP A 80 1.35 10.74 1.42
CA ASP A 80 0.93 12.09 1.05
C ASP A 80 1.82 12.61 -0.09
N LYS A 81 3.10 12.24 -0.07
CA LYS A 81 4.09 12.68 -1.07
C LYS A 81 4.81 11.49 -1.67
N ILE A 82 5.00 11.55 -2.98
CA ILE A 82 5.70 10.53 -3.76
C ILE A 82 6.93 11.08 -4.51
N GLY A 83 7.32 12.33 -4.24
CA GLY A 83 8.51 12.95 -4.82
C GLY A 83 8.27 13.87 -6.02
N PHE A 84 7.01 14.06 -6.44
CA PHE A 84 6.63 15.01 -7.47
C PHE A 84 5.19 15.49 -7.27
N ASP A 85 4.85 16.64 -7.86
CA ASP A 85 3.50 17.20 -7.84
C ASP A 85 2.66 16.79 -9.06
N SER A 86 1.40 17.24 -9.11
CA SER A 86 0.46 16.97 -10.21
C SER A 86 0.91 17.46 -11.59
N ARG A 87 1.98 18.27 -11.68
CA ARG A 87 2.58 18.75 -12.93
C ARG A 87 3.88 18.02 -13.27
N GLY A 88 4.25 16.99 -12.50
CA GLY A 88 5.50 16.24 -12.67
C GLY A 88 6.74 16.99 -12.17
N ARG A 89 6.58 18.11 -11.44
CA ARG A 89 7.72 18.82 -10.88
C ARG A 89 8.20 18.08 -9.64
N ARG A 90 9.51 17.79 -9.57
CA ARG A 90 10.11 17.11 -8.43
C ARG A 90 9.92 17.93 -7.14
N LEU A 91 9.52 17.24 -6.08
CA LEU A 91 9.44 17.79 -4.73
C LEU A 91 10.72 17.47 -3.99
N PHE A 92 11.27 18.46 -3.31
CA PHE A 92 12.48 18.33 -2.50
C PHE A 92 12.18 18.72 -1.05
N ARG A 93 12.82 18.04 -0.09
CA ARG A 93 12.62 18.38 1.32
C ARG A 93 13.10 19.80 1.58
N SER A 94 12.23 20.58 2.22
CA SER A 94 12.59 21.90 2.73
C SER A 94 13.53 21.76 3.93
N ILE A 95 14.65 22.48 3.95
CA ILE A 95 15.48 22.59 5.16
C ILE A 95 15.14 23.88 5.90
N THR A 96 15.02 23.75 7.21
CA THR A 96 15.32 24.82 8.18
C THR A 96 16.65 25.48 7.82
N ASN A 97 16.69 26.82 7.76
CA ASN A 97 17.88 27.64 7.44
C ASN A 97 18.20 27.89 5.95
N GLY A 98 17.26 27.69 5.03
CA GLY A 98 17.28 28.40 3.73
C GLY A 98 18.16 27.81 2.62
N GLN A 99 18.74 26.61 2.78
CA GLN A 99 19.38 25.88 1.67
C GLN A 99 18.43 24.80 1.13
N GLN A 100 18.30 24.71 -0.20
CA GLN A 100 17.53 23.64 -0.86
C GLN A 100 18.32 22.33 -0.86
N THR A 101 17.71 21.22 -0.43
CA THR A 101 18.27 19.88 -0.64
C THR A 101 18.04 19.42 -2.07
N GLN A 102 18.84 18.45 -2.53
CA GLN A 102 18.50 17.59 -3.67
C GLN A 102 17.75 16.31 -3.23
N GLU A 103 17.30 16.25 -1.97
CA GLU A 103 16.64 15.07 -1.42
C GLU A 103 15.15 15.09 -1.76
N ILE A 104 14.68 14.02 -2.40
CA ILE A 104 13.30 13.90 -2.84
C ILE A 104 12.37 13.84 -1.62
N ASP A 105 11.32 14.66 -1.65
CA ASP A 105 10.27 14.68 -0.63
C ASP A 105 9.22 13.60 -0.94
N SER A 106 9.41 12.42 -0.36
CA SER A 106 8.58 11.24 -0.56
C SER A 106 8.45 10.46 0.74
N ASP A 107 7.24 10.00 1.03
CA ASP A 107 6.95 9.17 2.20
C ASP A 107 7.30 7.69 1.97
N LEU A 108 7.49 7.29 0.71
CA LEU A 108 7.72 5.90 0.33
C LEU A 108 8.92 5.25 1.05
N PRO A 109 10.10 5.91 1.23
CA PRO A 109 11.21 5.33 1.97
C PRO A 109 10.83 4.97 3.42
N LEU A 110 10.13 5.88 4.11
CA LEU A 110 9.67 5.67 5.49
C LEU A 110 8.61 4.56 5.55
N ILE A 111 7.68 4.53 4.60
CA ILE A 111 6.65 3.49 4.49
C ILE A 111 7.31 2.11 4.28
N ILE A 112 8.32 2.02 3.42
CA ILE A 112 9.07 0.78 3.17
C ILE A 112 9.81 0.32 4.43
N GLU A 113 10.44 1.24 5.16
CA GLU A 113 11.12 0.92 6.42
C GLU A 113 10.14 0.34 7.45
N LYS A 114 9.01 1.05 7.67
CA LYS A 114 7.96 0.60 8.59
C LYS A 114 7.33 -0.72 8.15
N PHE A 115 7.15 -0.93 6.85
CA PHE A 115 6.61 -2.16 6.30
C PHE A 115 7.57 -3.34 6.53
N LYS A 116 8.88 -3.16 6.29
CA LYS A 116 9.90 -4.18 6.59
C LYS A 116 9.92 -4.54 8.08
N LYS A 117 9.81 -3.54 8.95
CA LYS A 117 9.71 -3.75 10.40
C LYS A 117 8.46 -4.57 10.76
N PHE A 118 7.30 -4.20 10.22
CA PHE A 118 6.06 -4.95 10.37
C PHE A 118 6.18 -6.41 9.92
N LEU A 119 6.81 -6.65 8.76
CA LEU A 119 7.00 -8.02 8.26
C LEU A 119 7.80 -8.89 9.23
N LYS A 120 8.87 -8.33 9.81
CA LYS A 120 9.77 -9.03 10.74
C LYS A 120 9.15 -9.24 12.13
N GLU A 121 8.48 -8.22 12.66
CA GLU A 121 8.04 -8.21 14.06
C GLU A 121 6.61 -8.69 14.26
N VAL A 122 5.75 -8.56 13.24
CA VAL A 122 4.31 -8.82 13.37
C VAL A 122 3.88 -9.94 12.42
N TRP A 123 4.14 -9.81 11.11
CA TRP A 123 3.61 -10.74 10.12
C TRP A 123 4.16 -12.16 10.29
N GLN A 124 5.48 -12.32 10.46
CA GLN A 124 6.09 -13.64 10.62
C GLN A 124 5.59 -14.37 11.88
N ASN A 125 5.32 -13.63 12.96
CA ASN A 125 4.85 -14.19 14.23
C ASN A 125 3.36 -14.60 14.22
N ASN A 126 2.56 -14.06 13.30
CA ASN A 126 1.12 -14.31 13.19
C ASN A 126 0.75 -15.47 12.26
N VAL A 127 1.63 -15.86 11.33
CA VAL A 127 1.32 -16.87 10.29
C VAL A 127 1.96 -18.24 10.61
N GLU A 128 2.71 -18.34 11.71
CA GLU A 128 3.35 -19.59 12.18
C GLU A 128 2.76 -20.12 13.49
N LYS A 129 1.72 -19.48 14.01
CA LYS A 129 0.85 -20.01 15.07
C LYS A 129 -0.36 -20.69 14.46
#